data_AF-A0A3B0TTD2-F1
#
_entry.id   AF-A0A3B0TTD2-F1
#
_cell.length_a   1.000
_cell.length_b   1.000
_cell.length_c   1.000
_cell.angle_alpha   90.00
_cell.angle_beta   90.00
_cell.angle_gamma   90.00
#
_symmetry.space_group_name_H-M   'P 1'
#
loop_
_entity.id
_entity.type
_entity.pdbx_description
1 polymer ?
#
loop_
_entity_poly.entity_id
_entity_poly.type
_entity_poly.pdbx_seq_one_letter_code
_entity_poly.pdbx_strand_id
1 'polypeptide(L)'
;MDLKINPKTVFNKLILVILLLLFANILGIISKIYFHHDTVFGLVQAFNFDTEYNIPTLFSFLELIFSTALLFIIAKKHREVGTGYIYWFVLMVIFLFLSFDEILSIHERLIAPVSELLNTSGMLAFAWVIPYGVLLLVFVVAYSRFLIKLPRNIAV
;
A
#
# COMPACT_ATOMS: atom_id res chain seq x y z
N MET A 1 -23.83 1.99 -18.79
CA MET A 1 -22.87 3.11 -18.67
C MET A 1 -21.49 2.52 -18.89
N ASP A 2 -20.89 2.75 -20.06
CA ASP A 2 -19.52 2.32 -20.33
C ASP A 2 -18.55 3.37 -19.77
N LEU A 3 -17.97 3.09 -18.60
CA LEU A 3 -16.87 3.86 -18.03
C LEU A 3 -15.61 3.61 -18.87
N LYS A 4 -15.34 4.49 -19.85
CA LYS A 4 -14.07 4.49 -20.60
C LYS A 4 -12.99 5.17 -19.76
N ILE A 5 -12.34 4.41 -18.89
CA ILE A 5 -11.17 4.87 -18.12
C ILE A 5 -9.91 4.61 -18.96
N ASN A 6 -9.16 5.67 -19.26
CA ASN A 6 -7.85 5.54 -19.92
C ASN A 6 -6.76 5.29 -18.87
N PRO A 7 -6.07 4.14 -18.88
CA PRO A 7 -5.02 3.82 -17.91
C PRO A 7 -3.91 4.87 -17.85
N LYS A 8 -3.50 5.43 -19.00
CA LYS A 8 -2.45 6.45 -19.08
C LYS A 8 -2.84 7.74 -18.36
N THR A 9 -4.10 8.13 -18.49
CA THR A 9 -4.63 9.31 -17.79
C THR A 9 -4.67 9.10 -16.28
N VAL A 10 -5.09 7.90 -15.83
CA VAL A 10 -5.08 7.56 -14.39
C VAL A 10 -3.65 7.56 -13.86
N PHE A 11 -2.74 6.86 -14.54
CA PHE A 11 -1.33 6.80 -14.17
C PHE A 11 -0.70 8.20 -14.03
N ASN A 12 -0.88 9.06 -15.04
CA ASN A 12 -0.33 10.42 -15.00
C ASN A 12 -0.91 11.25 -13.85
N LYS A 13 -2.19 11.07 -13.52
CA LYS A 13 -2.82 11.75 -12.38
C LYS A 13 -2.27 11.26 -11.04
N LEU A 14 -2.10 9.94 -10.87
CA LEU A 14 -1.50 9.38 -9.66
C LEU A 14 -0.05 9.87 -9.47
N ILE A 15 0.75 9.84 -10.54
CA ILE A 15 2.11 10.39 -10.52
C ILE A 15 2.11 11.87 -10.14
N LEU A 16 1.21 12.68 -10.70
CA LEU A 16 1.11 14.09 -10.34
C LEU A 16 0.81 14.27 -8.85
N VAL A 17 -0.13 13.50 -8.29
CA VAL A 17 -0.45 13.55 -6.86
C VAL A 17 0.76 13.15 -6.00
N ILE A 18 1.44 12.06 -6.36
CA ILE A 18 2.66 11.60 -5.66
C ILE A 18 3.73 12.70 -5.67
N LEU A 19 3.97 13.35 -6.82
CA LEU A 19 4.94 14.43 -6.93
C LEU A 19 4.57 15.64 -6.07
N LEU A 20 3.29 15.99 -5.98
CA LEU A 20 2.81 17.07 -5.12
C LEU A 20 2.98 16.73 -3.63
N LEU A 21 2.65 15.50 -3.23
CA LEU A 21 2.83 15.02 -1.86
C LEU A 21 4.32 14.98 -1.48
N LEU A 22 5.17 14.49 -2.37
CA LEU A 22 6.63 14.47 -2.18
C LEU A 22 7.19 15.88 -2.06
N PHE A 23 6.74 16.81 -2.90
CA PHE A 23 7.16 18.20 -2.82
C PHE A 23 6.78 18.83 -1.47
N ALA A 24 5.55 18.59 -0.99
CA ALA A 24 5.11 19.05 0.32
C ALA A 24 5.92 18.41 1.47
N ASN A 25 6.25 17.12 1.36
CA ASN A 25 7.12 16.42 2.31
C ASN A 25 8.51 17.07 2.38
N ILE A 26 9.15 17.32 1.24
CA ILE A 26 10.47 17.95 1.17
C ILE A 26 10.42 19.36 1.79
N LEU A 27 9.38 20.15 1.51
CA LEU A 27 9.21 21.46 2.14
C LEU A 27 9.08 21.34 3.67
N GLY A 28 8.35 20.32 4.16
CA GLY A 28 8.25 20.02 5.58
C GLY A 28 9.60 19.67 6.21
N ILE A 29 10.41 18.85 5.54
CA ILE A 29 11.77 18.50 5.99
C ILE A 29 12.68 19.73 6.02
N ILE A 30 12.66 20.56 4.97
CA ILE A 30 13.44 21.81 4.92
C ILE A 30 13.01 22.74 6.07
N SER A 31 11.70 22.86 6.32
CA SER A 31 11.18 23.66 7.43
C SER A 31 11.70 23.17 8.79
N LYS A 32 11.68 21.86 9.01
CA LYS A 32 12.17 21.24 10.24
C LYS A 32 13.67 21.47 10.46
N ILE A 33 14.48 21.27 9.43
CA ILE A 33 15.94 21.32 9.54
C ILE A 33 16.45 22.76 9.63
N TYR A 34 15.97 23.66 8.78
CA TYR A 34 16.55 25.01 8.64
C TYR A 34 15.85 26.07 9.47
N PHE A 35 14.55 25.93 9.71
CA PHE A 35 13.77 26.93 10.42
C PHE A 35 13.45 26.52 11.85
N HIS A 36 13.80 25.30 12.27
CA HIS A 36 13.46 24.72 13.58
C HIS A 36 11.96 24.80 13.91
N HIS A 37 11.11 24.86 12.88
CA HIS A 37 9.67 24.85 13.04
C HIS A 37 9.18 23.41 12.91
N ASP A 38 9.25 22.66 14.01
CA ASP A 38 8.81 21.26 14.07
C ASP A 38 7.32 21.08 13.75
N THR A 39 6.53 22.14 13.94
CA THR A 39 5.07 22.13 13.74
C THR A 39 4.63 23.45 13.10
N VAL A 40 4.90 23.65 11.80
CA VAL A 40 4.28 24.75 11.03
C VAL A 40 2.76 24.50 10.95
N PHE A 41 2.03 24.83 12.03
CA PHE A 41 0.60 24.56 12.20
C PHE A 41 0.18 23.10 11.89
N GLY A 42 1.06 22.14 12.17
CA GLY A 42 0.82 20.71 11.88
C GLY A 42 0.97 20.30 10.42
N LEU A 43 1.26 21.23 9.50
CA LEU A 43 1.42 20.94 8.07
C LEU A 43 2.61 20.00 7.81
N VAL A 44 3.70 20.15 8.57
CA VAL A 44 4.86 19.26 8.46
C VAL A 44 4.44 17.81 8.70
N GLN A 45 3.67 17.54 9.75
CA GLN A 45 3.17 16.19 10.07
C GLN A 45 2.11 15.71 9.06
N ALA A 46 1.24 16.60 8.59
CA ALA A 46 0.19 16.28 7.63
C ALA A 46 0.69 15.76 6.27
N PHE A 47 1.95 16.04 5.91
CA PHE A 47 2.60 15.58 4.68
C PHE A 47 3.88 14.78 4.95
N ASN A 48 4.14 14.36 6.20
CA ASN A 48 5.36 13.63 6.53
C ASN A 48 5.22 12.13 6.22
N PHE A 49 5.97 11.63 5.25
CA PHE A 49 5.94 10.22 4.83
C PHE A 49 6.47 9.27 5.91
N ASP A 50 7.23 9.76 6.90
CA ASP A 50 7.73 8.94 8.02
C ASP A 50 6.67 8.77 9.13
N THR A 51 5.51 9.40 8.99
CA THR A 51 4.43 9.34 10.00
C THR A 51 3.17 8.80 9.37
N GLU A 52 2.35 8.16 10.22
CA GLU A 52 1.04 7.66 9.84
C GLU A 52 -0.07 8.67 10.16
N TYR A 53 -1.29 8.36 9.73
CA TYR A 53 -2.50 9.17 9.98
C TYR A 53 -2.48 10.56 9.33
N ASN A 54 -1.96 10.64 8.10
CA ASN A 54 -1.83 11.90 7.38
C ASN A 54 -2.35 11.81 5.93
N ILE A 55 -2.10 12.85 5.14
CA ILE A 55 -2.61 12.94 3.76
C ILE A 55 -1.99 11.85 2.87
N PRO A 56 -0.67 11.58 2.90
CA PRO A 56 -0.07 10.41 2.27
C PRO A 56 -0.72 9.07 2.66
N THR A 57 -0.87 8.77 3.95
CA THR A 57 -1.52 7.52 4.42
C THR A 57 -2.93 7.38 3.86
N LEU A 58 -3.72 8.47 3.87
CA LEU A 58 -5.08 8.48 3.31
C LEU A 58 -5.07 8.22 1.80
N PHE A 59 -4.11 8.80 1.08
CA PHE A 59 -3.96 8.59 -0.35
C PHE A 59 -3.69 7.10 -0.66
N SER A 60 -2.70 6.50 0.01
CA SER A 60 -2.37 5.08 -0.15
C SER A 60 -3.52 4.15 0.26
N PHE A 61 -4.23 4.48 1.35
CA PHE A 61 -5.45 3.78 1.74
C PHE A 61 -6.50 3.75 0.62
N LEU A 62 -6.79 4.90 0.00
CA LEU A 62 -7.77 5.01 -1.08
C LEU A 62 -7.34 4.24 -2.33
N GLU A 63 -6.04 4.25 -2.67
CA GLU A 63 -5.49 3.45 -3.77
C GLU A 63 -5.67 1.94 -3.54
N LEU A 64 -5.43 1.46 -2.31
CA LEU A 64 -5.59 0.06 -1.94
C LEU A 64 -7.08 -0.35 -1.91
N ILE A 65 -7.97 0.50 -1.40
CA ILE A 65 -9.42 0.26 -1.45
C ILE A 65 -9.93 0.21 -2.89
N PHE A 66 -9.47 1.12 -3.74
CA PHE A 66 -9.84 1.12 -5.15
C PHE A 66 -9.33 -0.15 -5.85
N SER A 67 -8.09 -0.55 -5.59
CA SER A 67 -7.51 -1.81 -6.08
C SER A 67 -8.31 -3.03 -5.61
N THR A 68 -8.75 -3.04 -4.34
CA THR A 68 -9.62 -4.07 -3.78
C THR A 68 -10.94 -4.17 -4.56
N ALA A 69 -11.57 -3.03 -4.86
CA ALA A 69 -12.80 -3.00 -5.65
C ALA A 69 -12.60 -3.55 -7.06
N LEU A 70 -11.48 -3.22 -7.72
CA LEU A 70 -11.12 -3.77 -9.03
C LEU A 70 -10.91 -5.29 -8.96
N LEU A 71 -10.15 -5.78 -7.98
CA LEU A 71 -9.92 -7.21 -7.76
C LEU A 71 -11.22 -7.97 -7.48
N PHE A 72 -12.15 -7.36 -6.74
CA PHE A 72 -13.48 -7.92 -6.52
C PHE A 72 -14.27 -8.07 -7.83
N ILE A 73 -14.26 -7.05 -8.69
CA ILE A 73 -14.91 -7.08 -10.01
C ILE A 73 -14.31 -8.20 -10.87
N ILE A 74 -12.97 -8.30 -10.91
CA ILE A 74 -12.25 -9.34 -11.65
C ILE A 74 -12.60 -10.73 -11.11
N ALA A 75 -12.59 -10.92 -9.79
CA ALA A 75 -12.95 -12.19 -9.14
C ALA A 75 -14.39 -12.60 -9.48
N LYS A 76 -15.34 -11.65 -9.46
CA LYS A 76 -16.73 -11.90 -9.83
C LYS A 76 -16.84 -12.37 -11.29
N LYS A 77 -16.14 -11.72 -12.21
CA LYS A 77 -16.13 -12.11 -13.63
C LYS A 77 -15.55 -13.50 -13.86
N HIS A 78 -14.45 -13.81 -13.18
CA HIS A 78 -13.84 -15.14 -13.23
C HIS A 78 -14.73 -16.23 -12.62
N ARG A 79 -15.51 -15.89 -11.60
CA ARG A 79 -16.52 -16.80 -11.01
C ARG A 79 -17.65 -17.11 -11.99
N GLU A 80 -18.15 -16.10 -12.73
CA GLU A 80 -19.20 -16.27 -13.75
C GLU A 80 -18.75 -17.20 -14.90
N VAL A 81 -17.47 -17.14 -15.28
CA VAL A 81 -16.89 -17.96 -16.37
C VAL A 81 -16.35 -19.32 -15.86
N GLY A 82 -16.42 -19.59 -14.55
CA GLY A 82 -15.96 -20.85 -13.96
C GLY A 82 -14.43 -21.04 -13.95
N THR A 83 -13.65 -19.97 -14.00
CA THR A 83 -12.19 -20.04 -14.09
C THR A 83 -11.53 -19.31 -12.91
N GLY A 84 -10.53 -19.92 -12.26
CA GLY A 84 -9.51 -19.24 -11.45
C GLY A 84 -9.92 -18.19 -10.39
N TYR A 85 -11.20 -18.06 -10.01
CA TYR A 85 -11.70 -16.92 -9.24
C TYR A 85 -11.07 -16.81 -7.84
N ILE A 86 -10.67 -17.93 -7.26
CA ILE A 86 -10.07 -18.01 -5.91
C ILE A 86 -8.80 -17.15 -5.83
N TYR A 87 -7.95 -17.16 -6.86
CA TYR A 87 -6.72 -16.38 -6.86
C TYR A 87 -6.99 -14.88 -6.79
N TRP A 88 -7.98 -14.40 -7.54
CA TRP A 88 -8.41 -13.00 -7.53
C TRP A 88 -9.12 -12.61 -6.25
N PHE A 89 -9.93 -13.51 -5.68
CA PHE A 89 -10.62 -13.28 -4.42
C PHE A 89 -9.65 -13.18 -3.25
N VAL A 90 -8.66 -14.07 -3.17
CA VAL A 90 -7.63 -14.01 -2.13
C VAL A 90 -6.77 -12.74 -2.28
N LEU A 91 -6.44 -12.32 -3.51
CA LEU A 91 -5.79 -11.01 -3.74
C LEU A 91 -6.63 -9.84 -3.23
N MET A 92 -7.94 -9.86 -3.51
CA MET A 92 -8.88 -8.86 -2.99
C MET A 92 -8.83 -8.79 -1.46
N VAL A 93 -8.86 -9.93 -0.78
CA VAL A 93 -8.77 -9.98 0.70
C VAL A 93 -7.43 -9.45 1.21
N ILE A 94 -6.32 -9.78 0.54
CA ILE A 94 -4.99 -9.27 0.90
C ILE A 94 -4.94 -7.74 0.76
N PHE A 95 -5.39 -7.19 -0.37
CA PHE A 95 -5.39 -5.74 -0.58
C PHE A 95 -6.33 -5.01 0.38
N LEU A 96 -7.46 -5.62 0.73
CA LEU A 96 -8.36 -5.09 1.74
C LEU A 96 -7.67 -5.05 3.10
N PHE A 97 -7.01 -6.14 3.51
CA PHE A 97 -6.21 -6.16 4.74
C PHE A 97 -5.13 -5.07 4.73
N LEU A 98 -4.34 -4.96 3.65
CA LEU A 98 -3.30 -3.95 3.52
C LEU A 98 -3.85 -2.52 3.61
N SER A 99 -5.04 -2.26 3.05
CA SER A 99 -5.68 -0.95 3.21
C SER A 99 -5.97 -0.63 4.68
N PHE A 100 -6.52 -1.59 5.43
CA PHE A 100 -6.77 -1.36 6.85
C PHE A 100 -5.49 -1.28 7.67
N ASP A 101 -4.47 -2.04 7.31
CA ASP A 101 -3.15 -1.95 7.94
C ASP A 101 -2.55 -0.56 7.77
N GLU A 102 -2.62 0.03 6.58
CA GLU A 102 -2.14 1.38 6.29
C GLU A 102 -2.80 2.42 7.22
N ILE A 103 -4.15 2.44 7.27
CA ILE A 103 -4.86 3.47 8.02
C ILE A 103 -4.89 3.22 9.55
N LEU A 104 -4.71 1.98 10.00
CA LEU A 104 -4.74 1.62 11.42
C LEU A 104 -3.33 1.38 12.00
N SER A 105 -2.31 1.42 11.16
CA SER A 105 -0.91 1.14 11.48
C SER A 105 -0.78 -0.17 12.26
N ILE A 106 -1.37 -1.26 11.75
CA ILE A 106 -1.39 -2.55 12.46
C ILE A 106 0.04 -3.11 12.56
N HIS A 107 0.84 -2.96 11.51
CA HIS A 107 2.24 -3.36 11.48
C HIS A 107 3.07 -2.68 12.59
N GLU A 108 2.84 -1.40 12.89
CA GLU A 108 3.50 -0.71 14.01
C GLU A 108 3.19 -1.38 15.36
N ARG A 109 1.95 -1.88 15.55
CA ARG A 109 1.56 -2.60 16.77
C ARG A 109 2.25 -3.95 16.91
N LEU A 110 2.78 -4.51 15.82
CA LEU A 110 3.54 -5.76 15.84
C LEU A 110 4.99 -5.57 16.28
N ILE A 111 5.52 -4.34 16.26
CA ILE A 111 6.92 -4.09 16.62
C ILE A 111 7.23 -4.57 18.03
N ALA A 112 6.48 -4.10 19.03
CA ALA A 112 6.71 -4.45 20.42
C ALA A 112 6.67 -5.97 20.72
N PRO A 113 5.59 -6.70 20.39
CA PRO A 113 5.51 -8.13 20.72
C PRO A 113 6.52 -8.98 19.95
N VAL A 114 6.81 -8.66 18.68
CA VAL A 114 7.78 -9.42 17.89
C VAL A 114 9.20 -9.14 18.38
N SER A 115 9.48 -7.89 18.74
CA SER A 115 10.79 -7.51 19.26
C SER A 115 11.10 -8.15 20.61
N GLU A 116 10.11 -8.20 21.51
CA GLU A 116 10.25 -8.88 22.80
C GLU A 116 10.43 -10.40 22.63
N LEU A 117 9.67 -11.02 21.73
CA LEU A 117 9.74 -12.47 21.50
C LEU A 117 11.07 -12.90 20.87
N LEU A 118 11.59 -12.12 19.91
CA LEU A 118 12.76 -12.48 19.12
C LEU A 118 14.04 -11.75 19.56
N ASN A 119 13.96 -10.91 20.60
CA ASN A 119 15.04 -10.04 21.08
C ASN A 119 15.69 -9.23 19.95
N THR A 120 14.87 -8.69 19.04
CA THR A 120 15.39 -7.96 17.89
C THR A 120 16.00 -6.63 18.31
N SER A 121 17.13 -6.26 17.72
CA SER A 121 17.79 -4.97 17.94
C SER A 121 18.46 -4.48 16.64
N GLY A 122 18.84 -3.20 16.61
CA GLY A 122 19.53 -2.61 15.46
C GLY A 122 18.68 -2.60 14.18
N MET A 123 19.15 -3.27 13.13
CA MET A 123 18.51 -3.28 11.80
C MET A 123 17.10 -3.90 11.78
N LEU A 124 16.76 -4.70 12.80
CA LEU A 124 15.43 -5.29 12.99
C LEU A 124 14.57 -4.52 14.01
N ALA A 125 14.87 -3.24 14.26
CA ALA A 125 14.03 -2.38 15.10
C ALA A 125 12.58 -2.31 14.59
N PHE A 126 12.37 -2.39 13.28
CA PHE A 126 11.06 -2.59 12.65
C PHE A 126 10.70 -4.08 12.64
N ALA A 127 10.49 -4.66 13.82
CA ALA A 127 10.34 -6.11 13.98
C ALA A 127 9.15 -6.70 13.20
N TRP A 128 8.14 -5.87 12.86
CA TRP A 128 7.00 -6.25 12.01
C TRP A 128 7.41 -6.78 10.63
N VAL A 129 8.59 -6.40 10.13
CA VAL A 129 9.12 -6.89 8.84
C VAL A 129 9.28 -8.40 8.84
N ILE A 130 9.52 -9.02 10.00
CA ILE A 130 9.68 -10.48 10.13
C ILE A 130 8.39 -11.23 9.79
N PRO A 131 7.25 -11.02 10.50
CA PRO A 131 6.01 -11.73 10.17
C PRO A 131 5.52 -11.40 8.75
N TYR A 132 5.60 -10.14 8.32
CA TYR A 132 5.15 -9.76 6.97
C TYR A 132 6.05 -10.33 5.88
N GLY A 133 7.36 -10.40 6.12
CA GLY A 133 8.32 -11.05 5.22
C GLY A 133 8.03 -12.54 5.04
N VAL A 134 7.71 -13.25 6.13
CA VAL A 134 7.30 -14.66 6.05
C VAL A 134 6.00 -14.82 5.25
N LEU A 135 4.98 -13.99 5.52
CA LEU A 135 3.73 -14.01 4.76
C LEU A 135 3.95 -13.71 3.27
N LEU A 136 4.82 -12.75 2.95
CA LEU A 136 5.18 -12.42 1.57
C LEU A 136 5.87 -13.58 0.86
N LEU A 137 6.80 -14.29 1.52
CA LEU A 137 7.46 -15.46 0.95
C LEU A 137 6.45 -16.57 0.63
N VAL A 138 5.54 -16.87 1.57
CA VAL A 138 4.46 -17.85 1.35
C VAL A 138 3.58 -17.42 0.18
N PHE A 139 3.20 -16.13 0.14
CA PHE A 139 2.42 -15.57 -0.95
C PHE A 139 3.10 -15.71 -2.31
N VAL A 140 4.38 -15.31 -2.44
CA VAL A 140 5.14 -15.39 -3.69
C VAL A 140 5.23 -16.84 -4.19
N VAL A 141 5.52 -17.80 -3.30
CA VAL A 141 5.58 -19.21 -3.67
C VAL A 141 4.22 -19.69 -4.18
N ALA A 142 3.14 -19.42 -3.44
CA ALA A 142 1.79 -19.82 -3.80
C ALA A 142 1.28 -19.17 -5.11
N TYR A 143 1.63 -17.90 -5.35
CA TYR A 143 1.12 -17.12 -6.48
C TYR A 143 2.03 -17.11 -7.72
N SER A 144 3.29 -17.54 -7.61
CA SER A 144 4.27 -17.54 -8.71
C SER A 144 3.72 -18.13 -10.01
N ARG A 145 3.10 -19.32 -9.94
CA ARG A 145 2.51 -20.01 -11.09
C ARG A 145 1.32 -19.27 -11.68
N PHE A 146 0.51 -18.64 -10.84
CA PHE A 146 -0.64 -17.85 -11.28
C PHE A 146 -0.16 -16.59 -12.01
N LEU A 147 0.81 -15.87 -11.44
CA LEU A 147 1.36 -14.64 -12.01
C LEU A 147 2.07 -14.87 -13.36
N ILE A 148 2.81 -15.97 -13.50
CA ILE A 148 3.49 -16.34 -14.76
C ILE A 148 2.49 -16.70 -15.86
N LYS A 149 1.31 -17.24 -15.50
CA LYS A 149 0.26 -17.63 -16.44
C LYS A 149 -0.59 -16.46 -16.93
N LEU A 150 -0.50 -15.28 -16.31
CA LEU A 150 -1.25 -14.12 -16.75
C LEU A 150 -0.84 -13.72 -18.17
N PRO A 151 -1.79 -13.36 -19.05
CA PRO A 151 -1.46 -12.86 -20.38
C PRO A 151 -0.50 -11.67 -20.28
N ARG A 152 0.65 -11.74 -20.95
CA ARG A 152 1.64 -10.65 -20.96
C ARG A 152 1.19 -9.40 -21.70
N ASN A 153 0.07 -9.46 -22.41
CA ASN A 153 -0.39 -8.44 -23.35
C ASN A 153 -1.55 -7.58 -22.80
N ILE A 154 -1.49 -7.23 -21.51
CA ILE A 154 -2.52 -6.42 -20.82
C ILE A 154 -2.04 -4.96 -20.63
N ALA A 155 -0.79 -4.64 -20.96
CA ALA A 155 -0.29 -3.27 -20.96
C ALA A 155 -0.73 -2.54 -22.24
N VAL A 156 -1.56 -1.50 -22.10
CA VAL A 156 -2.00 -0.57 -23.16
C VAL A 156 -1.21 0.74 -23.08
#